data_AF-A0A183CGV6-F1
#
_entry.id   AF-A0A183CGV6-F1
#
_cell.length_a   1.000
_cell.length_b   1.000
_cell.length_c   1.000
_cell.angle_alpha   90.00
_cell.angle_beta   90.00
_cell.angle_gamma   90.00
#
_symmetry.space_group_name_H-M   'P 1'
#
loop_
_entity.id
_entity.type
_entity.pdbx_description
1 polymer ?
#
loop_
_entity_poly.entity_id
_entity_poly.type
_entity_poly.pdbx_seq_one_letter_code
_entity_poly.pdbx_strand_id
1 'polypeptide(L)' 'MLKETEKQRRRLYAELGKRVERERELAVVLQKLELKKDLAQSRKSELRPKLIRKGDAGRAAIYKWKYERKK' A
#
# COMPACT_ATOMS: atom_id res chain seq x y z
N MET A 1 -1.14 -5.51 42.64
CA MET A 1 -1.61 -4.31 41.92
C MET A 1 -0.62 -3.86 40.83
N LEU A 2 0.58 -3.36 41.16
CA LEU A 2 1.55 -2.83 40.17
C LEU A 2 2.03 -3.82 39.10
N LYS A 3 2.30 -5.08 39.46
CA LYS A 3 2.77 -6.10 38.49
C LYS A 3 1.72 -6.45 37.43
N GLU A 4 0.44 -6.45 37.81
CA GLU A 4 -0.65 -6.79 36.87
C GLU A 4 -0.93 -5.63 35.91
N THR A 5 -0.87 -4.38 36.40
CA THR A 5 -1.01 -3.19 35.54
C THR A 5 0.15 -3.07 34.55
N GLU A 6 1.39 -3.37 34.95
CA GLU A 6 2.53 -3.40 34.04
C GLU A 6 2.41 -4.49 32.97
N LYS A 7 1.95 -5.69 33.34
CA LYS A 7 1.70 -6.79 32.43
C LYS A 7 0.62 -6.43 31.41
N GLN A 8 -0.47 -5.80 31.85
CA GLN A 8 -1.53 -5.32 30.97
C GLN A 8 -1.02 -4.23 30.02
N ARG A 9 -0.23 -3.27 30.52
CA ARG A 9 0.42 -2.25 29.69
C ARG A 9 1.28 -2.88 28.59
N ARG A 10 2.13 -3.85 28.94
CA ARG A 10 2.98 -4.57 27.95
C ARG A 10 2.15 -5.28 26.88
N ARG A 11 1.04 -5.92 27.26
CA ARG A 11 0.11 -6.57 26.32
C ARG A 11 -0.48 -5.57 25.34
N LEU A 12 -0.96 -4.42 25.82
CA LEU A 12 -1.55 -3.37 24.99
C LEU A 12 -0.54 -2.81 23.98
N TYR A 13 0.70 -2.53 24.41
CA TYR A 13 1.73 -2.06 23.49
C TYR A 13 2.14 -3.11 22.46
N ALA A 14 2.22 -4.39 22.85
CA ALA A 14 2.51 -5.47 21.92
C ALA A 14 1.39 -5.62 20.88
N GLU A 15 0.14 -5.49 21.30
CA GLU A 15 -1.00 -5.52 20.38
C GLU A 15 -1.01 -4.30 19.45
N LEU A 16 -0.71 -3.11 19.97
CA LEU A 16 -0.58 -1.89 19.16
C LEU A 16 0.49 -2.07 18.07
N GLY A 17 1.66 -2.60 18.43
CA GLY A 17 2.73 -2.89 17.46
C GLY A 17 2.26 -3.80 16.32
N LYS A 18 1.54 -4.89 16.66
CA LYS A 18 0.97 -5.79 15.66
C LYS A 18 -0.06 -5.11 14.75
N ARG A 19 -0.87 -4.19 15.30
CA ARG A 19 -1.86 -3.44 14.51
C ARG A 19 -1.18 -2.48 13.53
N VAL A 20 -0.13 -1.80 13.96
CA VAL A 20 0.66 -0.90 13.10
C VAL A 20 1.33 -1.68 11.96
N GLU A 21 1.90 -2.84 12.25
CA GLU A 21 2.50 -3.69 11.20
C GLU A 21 1.46 -4.19 10.20
N ARG A 22 0.32 -4.68 10.70
CA ARG A 22 -0.79 -5.11 9.84
C ARG A 22 -1.35 -3.97 8.97
N GLU A 23 -1.46 -2.76 9.52
CA GLU A 23 -1.92 -1.60 8.76
C GLU A 23 -0.99 -1.31 7.57
N ARG A 24 0.32 -1.35 7.79
CA ARG A 24 1.32 -1.16 6.73
C ARG A 24 1.20 -2.23 5.63
N GLU A 25 1.02 -3.49 6.01
CA GLU A 25 0.82 -4.59 5.06
C GLU A 25 -0.46 -4.40 4.24
N LEU A 26 -1.57 -4.07 4.90
CA LEU A 26 -2.85 -3.81 4.25
C LEU A 26 -2.79 -2.61 3.32
N ALA A 27 -2.08 -1.54 3.69
CA ALA A 27 -1.88 -0.38 2.84
C ALA A 27 -1.18 -0.76 1.52
N VAL A 28 -0.16 -1.62 1.57
CA VAL A 28 0.51 -2.12 0.36
C VAL A 28 -0.43 -2.97 -0.51
N VAL A 29 -1.26 -3.82 0.11
CA VAL A 29 -2.27 -4.61 -0.61
C VAL A 29 -3.28 -3.69 -1.30
N LEU A 30 -3.78 -2.68 -0.61
CA LEU A 30 -4.72 -1.71 -1.15
C LEU A 30 -4.12 -0.96 -2.35
N GLN A 31 -2.89 -0.44 -2.22
CA GLN A 31 -2.18 0.21 -3.32
C GLN A 31 -2.02 -0.70 -4.54
N LYS A 32 -1.75 -2.00 -4.33
CA LYS A 32 -1.66 -2.98 -5.43
C LYS A 32 -3.01 -3.20 -6.12
N LEU A 33 -4.11 -3.19 -5.37
CA LEU A 33 -5.46 -3.35 -5.91
C LEU A 33 -5.90 -2.11 -6.70
N GLU A 34 -5.68 -0.92 -6.16
CA GLU A 34 -5.95 0.35 -6.82
C GLU A 34 -5.17 0.45 -8.14
N LEU A 35 -3.86 0.16 -8.10
CA LEU A 35 -3.05 0.16 -9.31
C LEU A 35 -3.58 -0.83 -10.37
N LYS A 36 -4.00 -2.03 -9.98
CA LYS A 36 -4.59 -3.00 -10.92
C LYS A 36 -5.87 -2.45 -11.56
N LYS A 37 -6.70 -1.76 -10.78
CA LYS A 37 -7.92 -1.11 -11.27
C LYS A 37 -7.58 -0.02 -12.28
N ASP A 38 -6.61 0.85 -11.99
CA ASP A 38 -6.17 1.93 -12.87
C ASP A 38 -5.56 1.40 -14.18
N LEU A 39 -4.77 0.32 -14.09
CA LEU A 39 -4.21 -0.35 -15.27
C LEU A 39 -5.30 -0.99 -16.13
N ALA A 40 -6.32 -1.60 -15.51
CA ALA A 40 -7.45 -2.17 -16.24
C ALA A 40 -8.26 -1.09 -16.97
N GLN A 41 -8.49 0.06 -16.34
CA GLN A 41 -9.18 1.20 -16.94
C GLN A 41 -8.38 1.81 -18.09
N SER A 42 -7.07 1.96 -17.93
CA SER A 42 -6.18 2.52 -18.97
C SER A 42 -5.84 1.54 -20.09
N ARG A 43 -6.21 0.26 -20.00
CA ARG A 43 -5.91 -0.75 -21.04
C ARG A 43 -6.50 -0.40 -22.41
N LYS A 44 -7.66 0.25 -22.43
CA LYS A 44 -8.38 0.69 -23.64
C LYS A 44 -8.08 2.14 -24.01
N SER A 45 -7.33 2.89 -23.20
CA SER A 45 -6.98 4.28 -23.52
C SER A 45 -5.75 4.34 -24.42
N GLU A 46 -5.65 5.41 -25.20
CA GLU A 46 -4.46 5.74 -26.00
C GLU A 46 -3.24 6.02 -25.11
N LEU A 47 -3.47 6.55 -23.91
CA LEU A 47 -2.44 6.91 -22.94
C LEU A 47 -2.07 5.71 -22.05
N ARG A 48 -1.45 4.70 -22.67
CA ARG A 48 -0.94 3.54 -21.94
C ARG A 48 0.23 3.92 -21.04
N PRO A 49 0.21 3.56 -19.75
CA PRO A 49 1.30 3.88 -18.86
C PRO A 49 2.55 3.04 -19.16
N LYS A 50 3.73 3.62 -18.91
CA LYS A 50 5.01 2.92 -18.95
C LYS A 50 5.41 2.47 -17.54
N LEU A 51 5.78 1.20 -17.39
CA LEU A 51 6.37 0.68 -16.15
C LEU A 51 7.73 1.35 -15.91
N ILE A 52 7.90 1.96 -14.73
CA ILE A 52 9.17 2.53 -14.28
C ILE A 52 9.85 1.57 -13.31
N ARG A 53 9.09 1.06 -12.32
CA ARG A 53 9.64 0.19 -11.28
C ARG A 53 8.70 -0.96 -10.98
N LYS A 54 9.25 -2.17 -10.92
CA LYS A 54 8.51 -3.36 -10.50
C LYS A 54 8.11 -3.23 -9.03
N GLY A 55 6.92 -3.75 -8.70
CA GLY A 55 6.48 -3.93 -7.32
C GLY A 55 7.21 -5.10 -6.67
N ASP A 56 7.16 -5.15 -5.34
CA ASP A 56 7.68 -6.25 -4.53
C ASP A 56 6.71 -6.55 -3.37
N ALA A 57 7.12 -7.35 -2.39
CA ALA A 57 6.28 -7.67 -1.24
C ALA A 57 5.81 -6.41 -0.50
N GLY A 58 6.69 -5.43 -0.30
CA GLY A 58 6.45 -4.23 0.50
C GLY A 58 6.00 -3.00 -0.29
N ARG A 59 5.82 -3.08 -1.62
CA ARG A 59 5.34 -1.93 -2.41
C ARG A 59 4.62 -2.32 -3.70
N ALA A 60 3.71 -1.46 -4.13
CA ALA A 60 3.10 -1.54 -5.47
C ALA A 60 4.10 -1.16 -6.58
N ALA A 61 3.83 -1.58 -7.81
CA ALA A 61 4.63 -1.18 -8.97
C ALA A 61 4.39 0.29 -9.33
N ILE A 62 5.39 0.96 -9.90
CA ILE A 62 5.30 2.37 -10.28
C ILE A 62 5.19 2.47 -11.80
N TYR A 63 4.12 3.12 -12.24
CA TYR A 63 3.81 3.40 -13.63
C TYR A 63 3.76 4.91 -13.87
N LYS A 64 4.14 5.34 -15.07
CA LYS A 64 4.02 6.73 -15.51
C LYS A 64 3.12 6.82 -16.73
N TRP A 65 2.06 7.59 -16.61
CA TRP A 65 1.24 8.01 -17.72
C TRP A 65 1.95 9.18 -18.41
N LYS A 66 2.13 9.09 -19.72
CA LYS A 66 2.49 10.25 -20.53
C LYS A 66 1.20 10.95 -20.89
N TYR A 67 1.00 12.16 -20.38
CA TYR A 67 -0.06 13.05 -20.84
C TYR A 67 0.61 14.08 -21.74
N GLU A 68 0.42 13.97 -23.06
CA GLU A 68 0.75 15.08 -23.95
C GLU A 68 -0.40 16.08 -23.87
N ARG A 69 -0.10 17.31 -23.46
CA ARG A 69 -1.10 18.39 -23.47
C ARG A 69 -1.51 18.60 -24.92
N LYS A 70 -2.82 18.54 -25.22
CA LYS A 70 -3.33 19.02 -26.51
C LYS A 70 -2.87 20.47 -26.69
N LYS A 71 -2.08 20.71 -27.72
CA LYS A 71 -1.59 22.05 -28.07
C LYS A 71 -2.67 22.82 -28.81
#